data_AF-A0A8T0NX27-F1
#
_entry.id   AF-A0A8T0NX27-F1
#
_cell.length_a   1.000
_cell.length_b   1.000
_cell.length_c   1.000
_cell.angle_alpha   90.00
_cell.angle_beta   90.00
_cell.angle_gamma   90.00
#
_symmetry.space_group_name_H-M   'P 1'
#
loop_
_entity.id
_entity.type
_entity.pdbx_description
1 polymer ?
#
loop_
_entity_poly.entity_id
_entity_poly.type
_entity_poly.pdbx_seq_one_letter_code
_entity_poly.pdbx_strand_id
1 'polypeptide(L)' 'MDIRTNRKAMQKLRNACERAKRMLSSWMQTTIEVDGLHGGIDFSETITRSDFEELNKHLFRKCLKALKKCLRDAK' A
#
# COMPACT_ATOMS: atom_id res chain seq x y z
N MET A 1 15.19 3.84 14.49
CA MET A 1 15.53 4.97 13.58
C MET A 1 14.29 5.30 12.76
N ASP A 2 13.86 6.56 12.69
CA ASP A 2 12.60 6.93 12.02
C ASP A 2 12.86 7.50 10.62
N ILE A 3 12.40 6.79 9.57
CA ILE A 3 12.53 7.23 8.17
C ILE A 3 11.52 8.30 7.78
N ARG A 4 10.48 8.57 8.59
CA ARG A 4 9.39 9.50 8.28
C ARG A 4 9.88 10.93 8.09
N THR A 5 11.00 11.29 8.71
CA THR A 5 11.65 12.60 8.61
C THR A 5 12.46 12.76 7.32
N ASN A 6 12.83 11.67 6.65
CA ASN A 6 13.59 11.70 5.40
C ASN A 6 12.65 11.62 4.19
N ARG A 7 12.35 12.78 3.60
CA ARG A 7 11.45 12.90 2.44
C ARG A 7 11.89 12.05 1.24
N LYS A 8 13.20 11.96 0.97
CA LYS A 8 13.73 11.16 -0.15
C LYS A 8 13.51 9.66 0.07
N ALA A 9 13.82 9.17 1.27
CA ALA A 9 13.58 7.78 1.68
C ALA A 9 12.09 7.43 1.59
N MET A 10 11.23 8.30 2.13
CA MET A 10 9.78 8.11 2.07
C MET A 10 9.23 8.07 0.64
N GLN A 11 9.78 8.87 -0.27
CA GLN A 11 9.36 8.84 -1.68
C GLN A 11 9.75 7.52 -2.35
N LYS A 12 10.98 7.03 -2.11
CA LYS A 12 11.43 5.73 -2.63
C LYS A 12 10.50 4.60 -2.15
N LEU A 13 10.22 4.56 -0.84
CA LEU A 13 9.34 3.57 -0.24
C LEU A 13 7.93 3.64 -0.83
N ARG A 14 7.34 4.84 -0.92
CA ARG A 14 6.01 5.03 -1.52
C ARG A 14 5.94 4.52 -2.96
N ASN A 15 6.96 4.79 -3.77
CA ASN A 15 7.00 4.31 -5.15
C ASN A 15 7.06 2.77 -5.21
N ALA A 16 7.83 2.13 -4.33
CA ALA A 16 7.91 0.67 -4.26
C ALA A 16 6.59 0.05 -3.76
N CYS A 17 5.98 0.62 -2.71
CA CYS A 17 4.68 0.18 -2.23
C CYS A 17 3.58 0.34 -3.29
N GLU A 18 3.61 1.42 -4.09
CA GLU A 18 2.66 1.61 -5.19
C GLU A 18 2.79 0.53 -6.27
N ARG A 19 4.03 0.14 -6.62
CA ARG A 19 4.27 -0.99 -7.52
C ARG A 19 3.74 -2.31 -6.94
N ALA A 20 4.06 -2.59 -5.68
CA ALA A 20 3.58 -3.77 -4.99
C ALA A 20 2.04 -3.83 -4.94
N LYS A 21 1.38 -2.71 -4.62
CA LYS A 21 -0.09 -2.60 -4.66
C LYS A 21 -0.65 -2.99 -6.03
N ARG A 22 -0.07 -2.49 -7.12
CA ARG A 22 -0.49 -2.85 -8.49
C ARG A 22 -0.29 -4.33 -8.78
N MET A 23 0.83 -4.91 -8.33
CA MET A 23 1.07 -6.34 -8.45
C MET A 23 0.05 -7.15 -7.67
N LEU A 24 -0.26 -6.77 -6.42
CA LEU A 24 -1.24 -7.47 -5.60
C LEU A 24 -2.66 -7.44 -6.19
N SER A 25 -2.99 -6.49 -7.07
CA SER A 25 -4.26 -6.54 -7.82
C SER A 25 -4.37 -7.78 -8.73
N SER A 26 -3.25 -8.34 -9.18
CA SER A 26 -3.21 -9.51 -10.07
C SER A 26 -2.66 -10.77 -9.38
N TRP A 27 -1.70 -10.60 -8.47
CA TRP A 27 -0.96 -11.68 -7.79
C TRP A 27 -1.35 -11.82 -6.32
N MET A 28 -1.15 -12.99 -5.73
CA MET A 28 -1.45 -13.25 -4.31
C MET A 28 -0.35 -12.77 -3.36
N GLN A 29 0.85 -12.52 -3.85
CA GLN A 29 2.01 -12.10 -3.07
C GLN A 29 2.98 -11.31 -3.96
N THR A 30 3.74 -10.42 -3.36
CA THR A 30 4.85 -9.70 -4.02
C THR A 30 5.89 -9.28 -2.98
N THR A 31 7.08 -8.91 -3.42
CA THR A 31 8.16 -8.41 -2.56
C THR A 31 8.39 -6.92 -2.84
N ILE A 32 8.44 -6.12 -1.78
CA ILE A 32 8.78 -4.70 -1.81
C ILE A 32 10.28 -4.59 -1.61
N GLU A 33 10.99 -4.19 -2.65
CA GLU A 33 12.45 -4.00 -2.62
C GLU A 33 12.80 -2.53 -2.85
N VAL A 34 13.70 -1.99 -2.03
CA VAL A 34 14.21 -0.62 -2.13
C VAL A 34 15.70 -0.56 -1.77
N ASP A 35 16.52 -0.29 -2.77
CA ASP A 35 17.96 -0.09 -2.58
C ASP A 35 18.27 1.25 -1.91
N GLY A 36 19.13 1.20 -0.89
CA GLY A 36 19.57 2.33 -0.11
C GLY A 36 18.39 3.17 0.39
N LEU A 37 17.44 2.54 1.08
CA LEU A 37 16.26 3.19 1.63
C LEU A 37 16.67 4.29 2.62
N HIS A 38 17.59 3.99 3.53
CA HIS A 38 18.13 4.96 4.48
C HIS A 38 19.56 4.60 4.89
N GLY A 39 20.48 5.56 4.86
CA GLY A 39 21.87 5.33 5.30
C GLY A 39 22.62 4.25 4.52
N GLY A 40 22.22 3.98 3.27
CA GLY A 40 22.80 2.90 2.46
C GLY A 40 22.27 1.49 2.78
N ILE A 41 21.27 1.38 3.68
CA ILE A 41 20.64 0.12 4.03
C ILE A 41 19.48 -0.16 3.07
N ASP A 42 19.48 -1.34 2.49
CA ASP A 42 18.42 -1.84 1.62
C ASP A 42 17.21 -2.29 2.43
N PHE A 43 16.04 -2.27 1.80
CA PHE A 43 14.81 -2.76 2.39
C PHE A 43 14.22 -3.83 1.48
N SER A 44 13.86 -4.98 2.05
CA SER A 44 13.17 -6.06 1.36
C SER A 44 12.15 -6.69 2.30
N GLU A 45 10.88 -6.66 1.91
CA GLU A 45 9.80 -7.27 2.67
C GLU A 45 8.78 -7.90 1.73
N THR A 46 8.31 -9.09 2.05
CA THR A 46 7.27 -9.78 1.29
C THR A 46 5.90 -9.47 1.88
N ILE A 47 4.93 -9.17 1.01
CA ILE A 47 3.55 -8.88 1.40
C ILE A 47 2.58 -9.73 0.59
N THR A 48 1.57 -10.29 1.26
CA THR A 48 0.49 -11.02 0.60
C THR A 48 -0.71 -10.10 0.31
N ARG A 49 -1.58 -10.53 -0.60
CA ARG A 49 -2.85 -9.86 -0.88
C ARG A 49 -3.71 -9.80 0.38
N SER A 50 -3.75 -10.87 1.17
CA SER A 50 -4.50 -10.93 2.42
C SER A 50 -4.00 -9.91 3.45
N ASP A 51 -2.68 -9.75 3.60
CA ASP A 51 -2.10 -8.72 4.48
C ASP A 51 -2.50 -7.31 4.01
N PHE A 52 -2.39 -7.06 2.70
CA PHE A 52 -2.78 -5.78 2.12
C PHE A 52 -4.27 -5.48 2.32
N GLU A 53 -5.13 -6.47 2.13
CA GLU A 53 -6.58 -6.32 2.31
C GLU A 53 -6.95 -6.05 3.76
N GLU A 54 -6.31 -6.73 4.72
CA GLU A 54 -6.55 -6.49 6.15
C GLU A 54 -6.08 -5.09 6.55
N LEU A 55 -4.89 -4.65 6.11
CA LEU A 55 -4.37 -3.29 6.35
C LEU A 55 -5.34 -2.20 5.84
N ASN A 56 -5.99 -2.45 4.69
CA ASN A 56 -6.86 -1.48 4.03
C ASN A 56 -8.36 -1.70 4.27
N LYS A 57 -8.74 -2.69 5.08
CA LYS A 57 -10.14 -3.10 5.34
C LYS A 57 -11.05 -1.95 5.72
N HIS A 58 -10.56 -1.04 6.56
CA HIS A 58 -11.32 0.12 7.01
C HIS A 58 -11.60 1.11 5.87
N LEU A 59 -10.68 1.29 4.92
CA LEU A 59 -10.88 2.12 3.73
C LEU A 59 -11.88 1.47 2.77
N PHE A 60 -11.76 0.17 2.54
CA PHE A 60 -12.71 -0.55 1.67
C PHE A 60 -14.14 -0.49 2.21
N ARG A 61 -14.32 -0.61 3.53
CA ARG A 61 -15.62 -0.41 4.18
C ARG A 61 -16.18 1.00 3.95
N LYS A 62 -15.34 2.04 4.02
CA LYS A 62 -15.75 3.43 3.71
C LYS A 62 -16.19 3.56 2.25
N CYS A 63 -15.45 2.99 1.30
CA CYS A 63 -15.81 2.98 -0.11
C CYS A 63 -17.17 2.30 -0.34
N LEU A 64 -17.40 1.13 0.25
CA LEU A 64 -18.68 0.43 0.16
C LEU A 64 -19.84 1.24 0.75
N LYS A 65 -19.63 1.96 1.85
CA LYS A 65 -20.65 2.84 2.44
C LYS A 65 -20.99 3.99 1.50
N ALA A 66 -20.00 4.61 0.87
CA ALA A 66 -20.21 5.67 -0.11
C ALA A 66 -21.01 5.17 -1.33
N LEU A 67 -20.63 4.02 -1.89
CA LEU A 67 -21.34 3.40 -3.02
C LEU A 67 -22.80 3.10 -2.69
N LYS A 68 -23.06 2.52 -1.51
CA LYS A 68 -24.43 2.25 -1.05
C LYS A 68 -25.27 3.53 -0.90
N LYS A 69 -24.65 4.65 -0.51
CA LYS A 69 -25.34 5.95 -0.43
C LYS A 69 -25.68 6.44 -1.84
N CYS A 70 -24.71 6.49 -2.75
CA CYS A 70 -24.94 6.93 -4.13
C CYS A 70 -26.06 6.13 -4.82
N LEU A 71 -26.12 4.81 -4.63
CA LEU A 71 -27.17 3.97 -5.19
C LEU A 71 -28.56 4.25 -4.61
N ARG A 72 -28.66 4.68 -3.35
CA ARG A 72 -29.95 5.11 -2.76
C ARG A 72 -30.36 6.48 -3.27
N ASP A 73 -29.43 7.40 -3.39
CA ASP A 73 -29.69 8.76 -3.84
C ASP A 73 -30.07 8.80 -5.34
N ALA A 74 -29.69 7.78 -6.12
CA ALA A 74 -30.01 7.64 -7.54
C ALA A 74 -31.37 6.95 -7.82
N LYS A 75 -32.10 6.55 -6.77
CA LYS A 75 -33.41 5.91 -6.87
C LYS A 75 -34.51 6.90 -6.49
#